data_AF-A0A3D0JMN2-F1
#
_entry.id   AF-A0A3D0JMN2-F1
#
_cell.length_a   1.000
_cell.length_b   1.000
_cell.length_c   1.000
_cell.angle_alpha   90.00
_cell.angle_beta   90.00
_cell.angle_gamma   90.00
#
_symmetry.space_group_name_H-M   'P 1'
#
loop_
_entity.id
_entity.type
_entity.pdbx_description
1 polymer ?
#
loop_
_entity_poly.entity_id
_entity_poly.type
_entity_poly.pdbx_seq_one_letter_code
_entity_poly.pdbx_strand_id
1 'polypeptide(L)'
;MQLLDRKQALAIAPLWRLGFRSFFLAGALFALFAVALWAAALHGLTSPAVPGGMLAWHRHEMPFGFGLAIIAGFLLTAVQTWTGSPGLSGRPLIALFGLWLAARLVWFFPAPLALLAVLQLAFIGLFIAQMARQLIAARQRNNYPILLVLSLLALCQSLSLAGLVLGDDGLQRRGALAALWLIAVMLSLIGGRVIPFFTQRGLGRIEAFAAHP
;
A
#
# COMPACT_ATOMS: atom_id res chain seq x y z
N MET A 1 -15.78 -16.02 17.11
CA MET A 1 -15.84 -14.58 16.76
C MET A 1 -15.72 -13.78 18.03
N GLN A 2 -14.59 -13.11 18.28
CA GLN A 2 -14.53 -12.05 19.29
C GLN A 2 -15.28 -10.85 18.71
N LEU A 3 -16.59 -10.76 19.00
CA LEU A 3 -17.37 -9.58 18.69
C LEU A 3 -16.83 -8.46 19.59
N LEU A 4 -16.10 -7.52 19.00
CA LEU A 4 -15.78 -6.26 19.67
C LEU A 4 -17.08 -5.66 20.20
N ASP A 5 -17.07 -5.23 21.47
CA ASP A 5 -18.22 -4.53 22.04
C ASP A 5 -18.56 -3.35 21.12
N ARG A 6 -19.81 -3.30 20.67
CA ARG A 6 -20.33 -2.28 19.76
C ARG A 6 -20.04 -0.87 20.27
N LYS A 7 -20.05 -0.66 21.60
CA LYS A 7 -19.70 0.63 22.21
C LYS A 7 -18.22 1.00 21.98
N GLN A 8 -17.30 0.05 22.18
CA GLN A 8 -15.87 0.26 21.95
C GLN A 8 -15.57 0.52 20.47
N ALA A 9 -16.20 -0.23 19.56
CA ALA A 9 -16.04 0.00 18.12
C ALA A 9 -16.57 1.37 17.67
N LEU A 10 -17.67 1.84 18.27
CA LEU A 10 -18.26 3.14 17.96
C LEU A 10 -17.46 4.32 18.54
N ALA A 11 -16.70 4.12 19.63
CA ALA A 11 -15.85 5.16 20.21
C ALA A 11 -14.69 5.59 19.28
N ILE A 12 -14.24 4.70 18.40
CA ILE A 12 -13.22 5.04 17.39
C ILE A 12 -13.88 5.89 16.29
N ALA A 13 -13.28 7.02 15.92
CA ALA A 13 -13.80 7.85 14.84
C ALA A 13 -13.89 7.06 13.52
N PRO A 14 -14.93 7.26 12.68
CA PRO A 14 -15.20 6.41 11.52
C PRO A 14 -14.02 6.21 10.56
N LEU A 15 -13.18 7.23 10.38
CA LEU A 15 -11.99 7.19 9.51
C LEU A 15 -10.95 6.17 9.97
N TRP A 16 -10.85 5.94 11.29
CA TRP A 16 -9.81 5.10 11.90
C TRP A 16 -10.29 3.69 12.28
N ARG A 17 -11.51 3.30 11.86
CA ARG A 17 -12.06 1.96 12.16
C ARG A 17 -11.53 0.88 11.24
N LEU A 18 -11.22 1.21 9.99
CA LEU A 18 -10.78 0.26 8.96
C LEU A 18 -9.74 0.92 8.08
N GLY A 19 -8.68 0.19 7.73
CA GLY A 19 -7.61 0.68 6.85
C GLY A 19 -8.12 1.18 5.50
N PHE A 20 -9.16 0.54 4.95
CA PHE A 20 -9.81 0.98 3.71
C PHE A 20 -10.19 2.46 3.76
N ARG A 21 -10.82 2.91 4.85
CA ARG A 21 -11.37 4.28 4.94
C ARG A 21 -10.29 5.34 4.92
N SER A 22 -9.24 5.16 5.72
CA SER A 22 -8.13 6.11 5.80
C SER A 22 -7.30 6.10 4.52
N PHE A 23 -6.85 4.92 4.08
CA PHE A 23 -5.91 4.81 2.97
C PHE A 23 -6.54 5.03 1.60
N PHE A 24 -7.80 4.64 1.35
CA PHE A 24 -8.42 4.90 0.05
C PHE A 24 -8.73 6.39 -0.11
N LEU A 25 -9.26 7.05 0.93
CA LEU A 25 -9.54 8.48 0.89
C LEU A 25 -8.24 9.27 0.66
N ALA A 26 -7.22 9.00 1.46
CA ALA A 26 -5.94 9.69 1.32
C ALA A 26 -5.21 9.31 0.03
N GLY A 27 -5.29 8.06 -0.42
CA GLY A 27 -4.72 7.61 -1.68
C GLY A 27 -5.38 8.28 -2.89
N ALA A 28 -6.70 8.46 -2.87
CA ALA A 28 -7.43 9.18 -3.93
C ALA A 28 -7.05 10.67 -3.96
N LEU A 29 -7.02 11.32 -2.79
CA LEU A 29 -6.57 12.72 -2.68
C LEU A 29 -5.11 12.87 -3.12
N PHE A 30 -4.25 11.96 -2.68
CA PHE A 30 -2.84 11.94 -3.07
C PHE A 30 -2.68 11.77 -4.58
N ALA A 31 -3.40 10.84 -5.21
CA ALA A 31 -3.37 10.66 -6.66
C ALA A 31 -3.80 11.93 -7.39
N LEU A 32 -4.89 12.57 -6.95
CA LEU A 32 -5.37 13.83 -7.52
C LEU A 32 -4.27 14.91 -7.48
N PHE A 33 -3.69 15.15 -6.31
CA PHE A 33 -2.64 16.16 -6.16
C PHE A 33 -1.35 15.78 -6.89
N ALA A 34 -0.95 14.51 -6.83
CA ALA A 34 0.32 14.08 -7.41
C ALA A 34 0.30 14.09 -8.94
N VAL A 35 -0.83 13.70 -9.55
CA VAL A 35 -1.02 13.79 -11.01
C VAL A 35 -1.13 15.25 -11.45
N ALA A 36 -1.85 16.09 -10.70
CA ALA A 36 -1.92 17.52 -11.01
C ALA A 36 -0.54 18.20 -10.92
N LEU A 37 0.24 17.91 -9.88
CA LEU A 37 1.59 18.43 -9.71
C LEU A 37 2.53 17.93 -10.81
N TRP A 38 2.44 16.66 -11.17
CA TRP A 38 3.22 16.10 -12.28
C TRP A 38 2.88 16.75 -13.62
N ALA A 39 1.59 16.93 -13.92
CA ALA A 39 1.15 17.63 -15.12
C ALA A 39 1.65 19.08 -15.14
N ALA A 40 1.52 19.82 -14.04
CA ALA A 40 2.05 21.17 -13.93
C ALA A 40 3.57 21.23 -14.17
N ALA A 41 4.32 20.26 -13.65
CA ALA A 41 5.77 20.15 -13.88
C ALA A 41 6.11 19.86 -15.35
N LEU A 42 5.37 18.95 -16.01
CA LEU A 42 5.57 18.66 -17.43
C LEU A 42 5.29 19.87 -18.34
N HIS A 43 4.31 20.70 -17.96
CA HIS A 43 3.99 21.94 -18.67
C HIS A 43 4.92 23.11 -18.29
N GLY A 44 5.91 22.91 -17.42
CA GLY A 44 6.83 23.96 -16.97
C GLY A 44 6.19 25.01 -16.05
N LEU A 45 4.98 24.77 -15.54
CA LEU A 45 4.26 25.69 -14.64
C LEU A 45 4.84 25.70 -13.23
N THR A 46 5.48 24.60 -12.83
CA THR A 46 6.14 24.46 -11.52
C THR A 46 7.39 23.60 -11.65
N SER A 47 8.39 23.82 -10.79
CA SER A 47 9.55 22.94 -10.68
C SER A 47 9.96 22.80 -9.21
N PRO A 48 9.19 22.07 -8.39
CA PRO A 48 9.55 21.82 -7.00
C PRO A 48 10.97 21.22 -6.91
N ALA A 49 11.78 21.77 -6.00
CA ALA A 49 13.11 21.25 -5.73
C ALA A 49 13.01 19.99 -4.87
N VAL A 50 12.77 18.85 -5.52
CA VAL A 50 12.74 17.52 -4.91
C VAL A 50 14.02 16.74 -5.24
N PRO A 51 14.51 15.85 -4.35
CA PRO A 51 15.68 15.03 -4.62
C PRO A 51 15.56 14.23 -5.93
N GLY A 52 16.59 14.26 -6.77
CA GLY A 52 16.59 13.57 -8.07
C GLY A 52 15.63 14.18 -9.12
N GLY A 53 14.96 15.29 -8.81
CA GLY A 53 14.05 15.99 -9.72
C GLY A 53 12.65 15.37 -9.81
N MET A 54 11.74 16.08 -10.49
CA MET A 54 10.31 15.72 -10.54
C MET A 54 10.05 14.35 -11.16
N LEU A 55 10.88 13.91 -12.12
CA LEU A 55 10.74 12.57 -12.72
C LEU A 55 11.05 11.46 -11.72
N ALA A 56 12.11 11.61 -10.91
CA ALA A 56 12.46 10.67 -9.86
C ALA A 56 11.35 10.58 -8.81
N TRP A 57 10.83 11.74 -8.37
CA TRP A 57 9.70 11.82 -7.47
C TRP A 57 8.46 11.12 -8.05
N HIS A 58 8.00 11.50 -9.24
CA HIS A 58 6.80 10.91 -9.84
C HIS A 58 6.93 9.39 -10.01
N ARG A 59 8.07 8.94 -10.55
CA ARG A 59 8.38 7.52 -10.75
C ARG A 59 8.35 6.73 -9.44
N HIS A 60 8.78 7.33 -8.34
CA HIS A 60 8.73 6.70 -7.03
C HIS A 60 7.30 6.71 -6.45
N GLU A 61 6.65 7.87 -6.49
CA GLU A 61 5.40 8.11 -5.78
C GLU A 61 4.19 7.38 -6.36
N MET A 62 4.18 7.09 -7.66
CA MET A 62 3.08 6.32 -8.27
C MET A 62 2.98 4.88 -7.75
N PRO A 63 4.01 4.02 -7.84
CA PRO A 63 3.94 2.65 -7.31
C PRO A 63 4.00 2.61 -5.77
N PHE A 64 4.86 3.43 -5.15
CA PHE A 64 5.17 3.28 -3.72
C PHE A 64 4.42 4.25 -2.81
N GLY A 65 4.04 5.42 -3.30
CA GLY A 65 3.20 6.36 -2.55
C GLY A 65 1.73 6.00 -2.68
N PHE A 66 1.21 6.06 -3.90
CA PHE A 66 -0.18 5.77 -4.24
C PHE A 66 -0.48 4.27 -4.22
N GLY A 67 0.26 3.46 -4.99
CA GLY A 67 -0.02 2.03 -5.14
C GLY A 67 -0.03 1.28 -3.80
N LEU A 68 0.99 1.50 -2.96
CA LEU A 68 1.01 0.91 -1.62
C LEU A 68 -0.08 1.44 -0.68
N ALA A 69 -0.56 2.68 -0.84
CA ALA A 69 -1.70 3.17 -0.05
C ALA A 69 -2.96 2.34 -0.36
N ILE A 70 -3.25 2.12 -1.64
CA ILE A 70 -4.42 1.33 -2.06
C ILE A 70 -4.27 -0.13 -1.61
N ILE A 71 -3.09 -0.72 -1.79
CA ILE A 71 -2.79 -2.08 -1.33
C ILE A 71 -2.96 -2.18 0.20
N ALA A 72 -2.44 -1.22 0.97
CA ALA A 72 -2.59 -1.19 2.43
C ALA A 72 -4.04 -1.06 2.85
N GLY A 73 -4.81 -0.15 2.25
CA GLY A 73 -6.22 0.03 2.55
C GLY A 73 -7.04 -1.24 2.32
N PHE A 74 -6.76 -1.96 1.22
CA PHE A 74 -7.43 -3.21 0.90
C PHE A 74 -7.00 -4.33 1.86
N LEU A 75 -5.70 -4.60 1.98
CA LEU A 75 -5.18 -5.75 2.73
C LEU A 75 -5.40 -5.63 4.24
N LEU A 76 -5.26 -4.44 4.84
CA LEU A 76 -5.54 -4.22 6.27
C LEU A 76 -7.03 -4.44 6.62
N THR A 77 -7.91 -4.36 5.63
CA THR A 77 -9.33 -4.65 5.77
C THR A 77 -9.61 -6.13 5.50
N ALA A 78 -9.08 -6.67 4.40
CA ALA A 78 -9.32 -8.05 3.97
C ALA A 78 -8.73 -9.09 4.94
N VAL A 79 -7.59 -8.79 5.57
CA VAL A 79 -6.93 -9.69 6.53
C VAL A 79 -7.84 -10.08 7.69
N GLN A 80 -8.76 -9.20 8.09
CA GLN A 80 -9.70 -9.47 9.19
C GLN A 80 -10.63 -10.61 8.82
N THR A 81 -11.12 -10.60 7.59
CA THR A 81 -11.98 -11.64 7.03
C THR A 81 -11.24 -12.95 6.86
N TRP A 82 -9.98 -12.92 6.41
CA TRP A 82 -9.19 -14.14 6.23
C TRP A 82 -8.78 -14.80 7.55
N THR A 83 -8.44 -14.00 8.54
CA THR A 83 -7.88 -14.49 9.81
C THR A 83 -8.93 -14.67 10.91
N GLY A 84 -10.12 -14.09 10.74
CA GLY A 84 -11.16 -14.05 11.77
C GLY A 84 -10.78 -13.22 13.01
N SER A 85 -9.66 -12.49 12.96
CA SER A 85 -9.15 -11.65 14.03
C SER A 85 -9.40 -10.16 13.75
N PRO A 86 -9.56 -9.32 14.79
CA PRO A 86 -9.66 -7.87 14.60
C PRO A 86 -8.44 -7.30 13.88
N GLY A 87 -8.68 -6.46 12.88
CA GLY A 87 -7.60 -5.79 12.16
C GLY A 87 -7.09 -4.53 12.85
N LEU A 88 -6.16 -3.86 12.16
CA LEU A 88 -5.60 -2.60 12.62
C LEU A 88 -6.67 -1.50 12.65
N SER A 89 -6.91 -0.91 13.83
CA SER A 89 -7.87 0.17 14.04
C SER A 89 -7.40 1.12 15.14
N GLY A 90 -7.94 2.34 15.16
CA GLY A 90 -7.61 3.37 16.17
C GLY A 90 -6.16 3.85 16.10
N ARG A 91 -5.52 4.00 17.26
CA ARG A 91 -4.15 4.54 17.41
C ARG A 91 -3.09 3.85 16.53
N PRO A 92 -2.98 2.51 16.44
CA PRO A 92 -1.97 1.90 15.59
C PRO A 92 -2.22 2.12 14.10
N LEU A 93 -3.49 2.25 13.67
CA LEU A 93 -3.80 2.63 12.28
C LEU A 93 -3.41 4.09 12.00
N ILE A 94 -3.69 4.99 12.94
CA ILE A 94 -3.26 6.40 12.85
C ILE A 94 -1.74 6.50 12.75
N ALA A 95 -0.99 5.72 13.53
CA ALA A 95 0.47 5.73 13.49
C ALA A 95 1.01 5.25 12.13
N LEU A 96 0.49 4.14 11.61
CA LEU A 96 0.89 3.62 10.29
C LEU A 96 0.53 4.61 9.17
N PHE A 97 -0.65 5.22 9.24
CA PHE A 97 -1.09 6.25 8.31
C PHE A 97 -0.22 7.53 8.39
N GLY A 98 0.09 7.98 9.60
CA GLY A 98 0.95 9.14 9.82
C GLY A 98 2.36 8.92 9.26
N LEU A 99 2.89 7.70 9.39
CA LEU A 99 4.16 7.34 8.79
C LEU A 99 4.11 7.36 7.26
N TRP A 100 3.04 6.83 6.66
CA TRP A 100 2.82 6.94 5.21
C TRP A 100 2.77 8.39 4.76
N LEU A 101 2.02 9.24 5.46
CA LEU A 101 1.88 10.66 5.14
C LEU A 101 3.22 11.39 5.30
N ALA A 102 3.96 11.15 6.38
CA ALA A 102 5.28 11.73 6.59
C ALA A 102 6.24 11.36 5.45
N ALA A 103 6.20 10.12 4.99
CA ALA A 103 7.02 9.65 3.88
C ALA A 103 6.68 10.35 2.54
N ARG A 104 5.45 10.86 2.36
CA ARG A 104 5.04 11.71 1.22
C ARG A 104 5.57 13.13 1.35
N LEU A 105 5.37 13.70 2.53
CA LEU A 105 5.67 15.09 2.81
C LEU A 105 7.18 15.36 2.79
N VAL A 106 8.00 14.42 3.27
CA VAL A 106 9.47 14.58 3.38
C VAL A 106 10.15 14.94 2.06
N TRP A 107 9.59 14.56 0.91
CA TRP A 107 10.10 14.91 -0.42
C TRP A 107 10.20 16.43 -0.66
N PHE A 108 9.34 17.21 0.00
CA PHE A 108 9.19 18.64 -0.23
C PHE A 108 9.87 19.49 0.85
N PHE A 109 10.56 18.87 1.81
CA PHE A 109 11.30 19.56 2.84
C PHE A 109 12.81 19.36 2.65
N PRO A 110 13.64 20.31 3.13
CA PRO A 110 15.09 20.14 3.16
C PRO A 110 15.46 19.08 4.21
N ALA A 111 15.37 17.81 3.84
CA ALA A 111 15.63 16.66 4.70
C ALA A 111 16.76 15.80 4.13
N PRO A 112 17.57 15.14 4.98
CA PRO A 112 18.57 14.18 4.52
C PRO A 112 17.92 13.03 3.75
N LEU A 113 18.57 12.56 2.68
CA LEU A 113 18.10 11.39 1.90
C LEU A 113 17.91 10.15 2.78
N ALA A 114 18.71 10.00 3.84
CA ALA A 114 18.55 8.92 4.81
C ALA A 114 17.19 8.98 5.52
N LEU A 115 16.72 10.17 5.92
CA LEU A 115 15.41 10.32 6.57
C LEU A 115 14.28 9.99 5.58
N LEU A 116 14.40 10.44 4.32
CA LEU A 116 13.47 10.07 3.26
C LEU A 116 13.41 8.54 3.14
N ALA A 117 14.54 7.87 2.93
CA ALA A 117 14.58 6.42 2.78
C ALA A 117 14.02 5.67 4.00
N VAL A 118 14.36 6.10 5.21
CA VAL A 118 13.87 5.50 6.46
C VAL A 118 12.35 5.60 6.57
N LEU A 119 11.74 6.76 6.27
CA LEU A 119 10.28 6.91 6.35
C LEU A 119 9.56 5.99 5.35
N GLN A 120 10.10 5.87 4.13
CA GLN A 120 9.57 4.97 3.09
C GLN A 120 9.61 3.51 3.55
N LEU A 121 10.80 3.05 3.94
CA LEU A 121 11.05 1.67 4.32
C LEU A 121 10.36 1.29 5.64
N ALA A 122 10.27 2.22 6.59
CA ALA A 122 9.55 2.01 7.83
C ALA A 122 8.05 1.79 7.58
N PHE A 123 7.43 2.55 6.67
CA PHE A 123 6.03 2.36 6.31
C PHE A 123 5.77 0.95 5.76
N ILE A 124 6.49 0.55 4.70
CA ILE A 124 6.28 -0.77 4.09
C ILE A 124 6.70 -1.91 5.02
N GLY A 125 7.76 -1.73 5.80
CA GLY A 125 8.22 -2.72 6.79
C GLY A 125 7.19 -2.96 7.88
N LEU A 126 6.65 -1.91 8.51
CA LEU A 126 5.60 -2.03 9.52
C LEU A 126 4.30 -2.60 8.94
N PHE A 127 3.95 -2.22 7.71
CA PHE A 127 2.81 -2.78 7.01
C PHE A 127 2.96 -4.29 6.78
N ILE A 128 4.11 -4.74 6.27
CA ILE A 128 4.42 -6.16 6.09
C ILE A 128 4.40 -6.89 7.44
N ALA A 129 5.04 -6.33 8.48
CA ALA A 129 5.08 -6.95 9.81
C ALA A 129 3.66 -7.14 10.38
N GLN A 130 2.79 -6.14 10.26
CA GLN A 130 1.40 -6.24 10.69
C GLN A 130 0.63 -7.31 9.91
N MET A 131 0.88 -7.42 8.60
CA MET A 131 0.25 -8.43 7.76
C MET A 131 0.74 -9.84 8.11
N ALA A 132 2.06 -10.02 8.23
CA ALA A 132 2.69 -11.28 8.58
C ALA A 132 2.21 -11.78 9.95
N ARG A 133 2.16 -10.89 10.95
CA ARG A 133 1.67 -11.22 12.29
C ARG A 133 0.28 -11.84 12.26
N GLN A 134 -0.67 -11.23 11.55
CA GLN A 134 -2.04 -11.73 11.48
C GLN A 134 -2.14 -13.04 10.69
N LEU A 135 -1.48 -13.13 9.52
CA LEU A 135 -1.57 -14.31 8.66
C LEU A 135 -0.88 -15.54 9.28
N ILE A 136 0.28 -15.35 9.90
CA ILE A 136 1.04 -16.44 10.52
C ILE A 136 0.34 -16.92 11.79
N ALA A 137 -0.12 -16.00 12.64
CA ALA A 137 -0.86 -16.36 13.86
C ALA A 137 -2.13 -17.16 13.55
N ALA A 138 -2.86 -16.78 12.49
CA ALA A 138 -4.06 -17.48 12.04
C ALA A 138 -3.76 -18.67 11.09
N ARG A 139 -2.48 -18.99 10.83
CA ARG A 139 -2.03 -20.05 9.91
C ARG A 139 -2.69 -20.00 8.52
N GLN A 140 -2.95 -18.80 8.02
CA GLN A 140 -3.64 -18.55 6.74
C GLN A 140 -2.67 -18.71 5.55
N ARG A 141 -2.19 -19.94 5.33
CA ARG A 141 -1.15 -20.28 4.33
C ARG A 141 -1.52 -19.89 2.90
N ASN A 142 -2.80 -19.96 2.55
CA ASN A 142 -3.32 -19.58 1.22
C ASN A 142 -3.08 -18.09 0.88
N ASN A 143 -2.77 -17.27 1.88
CA ASN A 143 -2.51 -15.84 1.73
C ASN A 143 -1.03 -15.47 1.89
N TYR A 144 -0.14 -16.45 2.11
CA TYR A 144 1.31 -16.18 2.17
C TYR A 144 1.92 -15.64 0.86
N PRO A 145 1.42 -15.99 -0.34
CA PRO A 145 1.88 -15.35 -1.57
C PRO A 145 1.74 -13.81 -1.55
N ILE A 146 0.75 -13.27 -0.85
CA ILE A 146 0.59 -11.82 -0.69
C ILE A 146 1.76 -11.23 0.10
N LEU A 147 2.23 -11.91 1.17
CA LEU A 147 3.41 -11.48 1.92
C LEU A 147 4.66 -11.51 1.06
N LEU A 148 4.82 -12.52 0.22
CA LEU A 148 5.93 -12.59 -0.72
C LEU A 148 5.93 -11.39 -1.68
N VAL A 149 4.79 -11.10 -2.32
CA VAL A 149 4.69 -9.96 -3.24
C VAL A 149 4.93 -8.64 -2.52
N LEU A 150 4.43 -8.46 -1.29
CA LEU A 150 4.71 -7.26 -0.50
C LEU A 150 6.20 -7.11 -0.16
N SER A 151 6.87 -8.19 0.22
CA SER A 151 8.31 -8.18 0.49
C SER A 151 9.12 -7.87 -0.76
N LEU A 152 8.72 -8.40 -1.92
CA LEU A 152 9.32 -8.05 -3.20
C LEU A 152 9.08 -6.57 -3.57
N LEU A 153 7.89 -6.02 -3.28
CA LEU A 153 7.62 -4.60 -3.44
C LEU A 153 8.52 -3.74 -2.54
N ALA A 154 8.79 -4.18 -1.30
CA ALA A 154 9.74 -3.51 -0.41
C ALA A 154 11.15 -3.52 -1.00
N LEU A 155 11.59 -4.64 -1.57
CA LEU A 155 12.88 -4.73 -2.25
C LEU A 155 12.94 -3.79 -3.47
N CYS A 156 11.89 -3.74 -4.29
CA CYS A 156 11.81 -2.81 -5.41
C CYS A 156 11.87 -1.35 -4.96
N GLN A 157 11.25 -1.02 -3.82
CA GLN A 157 11.34 0.31 -3.22
C GLN A 157 12.77 0.61 -2.76
N SER A 158 13.42 -0.32 -2.07
CA SER A 158 14.82 -0.19 -1.66
C SER A 158 15.74 0.02 -2.87
N LEU A 159 15.55 -0.71 -3.97
CA LEU A 159 16.30 -0.52 -5.21
C LEU A 159 16.04 0.87 -5.82
N SER A 160 14.79 1.33 -5.80
CA SER A 160 14.43 2.68 -6.29
C SER A 160 15.12 3.78 -5.47
N LEU A 161 15.10 3.65 -4.15
CA LEU A 161 15.75 4.58 -3.23
C LEU A 161 17.28 4.50 -3.31
N ALA A 162 17.85 3.32 -3.49
CA ALA A 162 19.29 3.16 -3.73
C ALA A 162 19.71 3.87 -5.03
N GLY A 163 18.94 3.73 -6.11
CA GLY A 163 19.15 4.47 -7.35
C GLY A 163 19.12 5.99 -7.13
N LEU A 164 18.18 6.49 -6.34
CA LEU A 164 18.13 7.91 -5.96
C LEU A 164 19.38 8.36 -5.20
N VAL A 165 19.83 7.60 -4.20
CA VAL A 165 21.00 7.94 -3.38
C VAL A 165 22.30 7.91 -4.18
N LEU A 166 22.42 6.95 -5.11
CA LEU A 166 23.61 6.78 -5.96
C LEU A 166 23.60 7.70 -7.20
N GLY A 167 22.49 8.39 -7.50
CA GLY A 167 22.31 9.12 -8.75
C GLY A 167 22.19 8.22 -9.98
N ASP A 168 21.77 6.97 -9.80
CA ASP A 168 21.57 5.99 -10.87
C ASP A 168 20.09 5.92 -11.27
N ASP A 169 19.73 6.70 -12.29
CA ASP A 169 18.40 6.71 -12.90
C ASP A 169 17.99 5.36 -13.47
N GLY A 170 18.95 4.56 -13.95
CA GLY A 170 18.72 3.24 -14.50
C GLY A 170 18.25 2.28 -13.41
N LEU A 171 18.92 2.28 -12.26
CA LEU A 171 18.56 1.48 -11.09
C LEU A 171 17.19 1.90 -10.55
N GLN A 172 16.95 3.20 -10.44
CA GLN A 172 15.65 3.72 -10.00
C GLN A 172 14.51 3.28 -10.93
N ARG A 173 14.72 3.39 -12.25
CA ARG A 173 13.75 2.95 -13.27
C ARG A 173 13.46 1.45 -13.18
N ARG A 174 14.49 0.61 -13.03
CA ARG A 174 14.32 -0.84 -12.88
C ARG A 174 13.50 -1.17 -11.63
N GLY A 175 13.76 -0.51 -10.50
CA GLY A 175 12.98 -0.68 -9.27
C GLY A 175 11.51 -0.33 -9.45
N ALA A 176 11.21 0.81 -10.08
CA ALA A 176 9.83 1.24 -10.33
C ALA A 176 9.08 0.32 -11.33
N LEU A 177 9.71 -0.07 -12.44
CA LEU A 177 9.11 -0.98 -13.41
C LEU A 177 8.84 -2.37 -12.82
N ALA A 178 9.78 -2.90 -12.04
CA ALA A 178 9.59 -4.16 -11.32
C ALA A 178 8.41 -4.07 -10.34
N ALA A 179 8.28 -2.95 -9.62
CA ALA A 179 7.15 -2.72 -8.73
C ALA A 179 5.80 -2.67 -9.48
N LEU A 180 5.74 -2.04 -10.67
CA LEU A 180 4.52 -2.03 -11.48
C LEU A 180 4.08 -3.44 -11.88
N TRP A 181 5.01 -4.30 -12.29
CA TRP A 181 4.72 -5.70 -12.58
C TRP A 181 4.25 -6.47 -11.34
N LEU A 182 4.86 -6.23 -10.17
CA LEU A 182 4.40 -6.83 -8.91
C LEU A 182 3.02 -6.34 -8.47
N ILE A 183 2.69 -5.07 -8.73
CA ILE A 183 1.33 -4.55 -8.51
C ILE A 183 0.35 -5.26 -9.44
N ALA A 184 0.69 -5.45 -10.72
CA ALA A 184 -0.14 -6.21 -11.64
C ALA A 184 -0.34 -7.67 -11.17
N VAL A 185 0.71 -8.33 -10.68
CA VAL A 185 0.61 -9.66 -10.05
C VAL A 185 -0.32 -9.64 -8.84
N MET A 186 -0.17 -8.64 -7.95
CA MET A 186 -1.05 -8.49 -6.78
C MET A 186 -2.52 -8.34 -7.19
N LEU A 187 -2.80 -7.50 -8.19
CA LEU A 187 -4.14 -7.31 -8.74
C LEU A 187 -4.70 -8.60 -9.33
N SER A 188 -3.89 -9.37 -10.07
CA SER A 188 -4.32 -10.66 -10.62
C SER A 188 -4.59 -11.70 -9.53
N LEU A 189 -3.75 -11.78 -8.50
CA LEU A 189 -3.92 -12.71 -7.38
C LEU A 189 -5.20 -12.42 -6.58
N ILE A 190 -5.46 -11.15 -6.29
CA ILE A 190 -6.64 -10.73 -5.54
C ILE A 190 -7.89 -10.80 -6.43
N GLY A 191 -7.81 -10.24 -7.64
CA GLY A 191 -8.90 -10.20 -8.61
C GLY A 191 -9.37 -11.59 -9.01
N GLY A 192 -8.44 -12.53 -9.23
CA GLY A 192 -8.75 -13.93 -9.52
C GLY A 192 -9.50 -14.66 -8.41
N ARG A 193 -9.49 -14.15 -7.16
CA ARG A 193 -10.29 -14.68 -6.05
C ARG A 193 -11.59 -13.90 -5.83
N VAL A 194 -11.50 -12.57 -5.92
CA VAL A 194 -12.59 -11.65 -5.62
C VAL A 194 -13.66 -11.64 -6.71
N ILE A 195 -13.27 -11.65 -8.00
CA ILE A 195 -14.21 -11.63 -9.11
C ILE A 195 -15.05 -12.91 -9.13
N PRO A 196 -14.48 -14.13 -9.10
CA PRO A 196 -15.30 -15.34 -9.06
C PRO A 196 -16.21 -15.42 -7.84
N PHE A 197 -15.73 -14.96 -6.68
CA PHE A 197 -16.53 -14.92 -5.46
C PHE A 197 -17.78 -14.06 -5.61
N PHE A 198 -17.66 -12.82 -6.13
CA PHE A 198 -18.81 -11.96 -6.34
C PHE A 198 -19.71 -12.46 -7.48
N THR A 199 -19.15 -13.02 -8.55
CA THR A 199 -19.93 -13.63 -9.64
C THR A 199 -20.78 -14.80 -9.14
N GLN A 200 -20.20 -15.72 -8.36
CA GLN A 200 -20.93 -16.86 -7.79
C GLN A 200 -22.07 -16.39 -6.87
N ARG A 201 -21.78 -15.42 -6.01
CA ARG A 201 -22.76 -14.88 -5.05
C ARG A 201 -23.90 -14.14 -5.75
N GLY A 202 -23.59 -13.39 -6.81
CA GLY A 202 -24.59 -12.71 -7.64
C GLY A 202 -25.51 -13.68 -8.40
N LEU A 203 -25.01 -14.88 -8.73
CA LEU A 203 -25.78 -15.95 -9.37
C LEU A 203 -26.55 -16.83 -8.35
N GLY A 204 -26.58 -16.46 -7.07
CA GLY A 204 -27.25 -17.24 -6.01
C GLY A 204 -26.60 -18.60 -5.75
N ARG A 205 -25.36 -18.82 -6.20
CA ARG A 205 -24.65 -20.08 -6.00
C ARG A 205 -23.89 -20.05 -4.68
N ILE A 206 -24.17 -21.02 -3.82
CA ILE A 206 -23.56 -21.14 -2.48
C ILE A 206 -22.22 -21.89 -2.56
N GLU A 207 -22.04 -22.76 -3.55
CA GLU A 207 -20.86 -23.59 -3.73
C GLU A 207 -19.95 -23.06 -4.85
N ALA A 208 -18.63 -23.13 -4.61
CA ALA A 208 -17.62 -22.76 -5.60
C ALA A 208 -17.54 -23.84 -6.69
N PHE A 209 -17.31 -23.42 -7.93
CA PHE A 209 -16.97 -24.35 -9.01
C PHE A 209 -15.75 -25.18 -8.60
N ALA A 210 -15.84 -26.51 -8.70
CA ALA A 210 -14.66 -27.36 -8.61
C ALA A 210 -13.66 -26.90 -9.67
N ALA A 211 -12.38 -26.72 -9.30
CA ALA A 211 -11.35 -26.49 -10.29
C ALA A 211 -11.33 -27.73 -11.21
N HIS A 212 -11.74 -27.56 -12.46
CA HIS A 212 -11.58 -28.61 -13.45
C HIS A 212 -10.06 -28.86 -13.59
N PRO A 213 -9.63 -30.13 -13.55
CA PRO A 213 -8.22 -30.49 -13.61
C PRO A 213 -7.55 -30.03 -14.91
#